data_AF-A0ABD5Y800-F1
#
_entry.id   AF-A0ABD5Y800-F1
#
_cell.length_a   1.000
_cell.length_b   1.000
_cell.length_c   1.000
_cell.angle_alpha   90.00
_cell.angle_beta   90.00
_cell.angle_gamma   90.00
#
_symmetry.space_group_name_H-M   'P 1'
#
loop_
_entity.id
_entity.type
_entity.pdbx_description
1 polymer ?
#
loop_
_entity_poly.entity_id
_entity_poly.type
_entity_poly.pdbx_seq_one_letter_code
_entity_poly.pdbx_strand_id
1 'polypeptide(L)'
;MSSFSAGGDDPSAAELAVVTVSVAVTLALFGYIGWHAATTPANVPPEVSVTGTQTMDDGRVRVTAELYNPSATGLDTVTVGVDCGDTPITFRHVPTAARVSGTFVCPAGTDDPSVSVENWVESQGARTN
;
A
#
# COMPACT_ATOMS: atom_id res chain seq x y z
N MET A 1 -59.46 -0.59 -5.88
CA MET A 1 -58.51 -1.18 -4.94
C MET A 1 -58.15 -2.55 -5.49
N SER A 2 -57.03 -2.65 -6.19
CA SER A 2 -56.58 -3.90 -6.81
C SER A 2 -56.13 -4.85 -5.72
N SER A 3 -56.90 -5.92 -5.51
CA SER A 3 -56.50 -7.03 -4.67
C SER A 3 -55.38 -7.77 -5.39
N PHE A 4 -54.15 -7.65 -4.89
CA PHE A 4 -53.13 -8.64 -5.18
C PHE A 4 -53.56 -9.92 -4.47
N SER A 5 -54.31 -10.78 -5.18
CA SER A 5 -54.43 -12.18 -4.78
C SER A 5 -53.03 -12.75 -4.88
N ALA A 6 -52.33 -12.78 -3.76
CA ALA A 6 -51.24 -13.72 -3.56
C ALA A 6 -51.87 -15.11 -3.67
N GLY A 7 -51.87 -15.67 -4.88
CA GLY A 7 -52.20 -17.08 -5.08
C GLY A 7 -51.27 -17.88 -4.18
N GLY A 8 -51.87 -18.62 -3.25
CA GLY A 8 -51.15 -19.53 -2.36
C GLY A 8 -50.76 -20.77 -3.13
N ASP A 9 -49.70 -20.67 -3.94
CA ASP A 9 -48.92 -21.83 -4.33
C ASP A 9 -47.84 -22.00 -3.27
N ASP A 10 -48.03 -22.95 -2.35
CA ASP A 10 -46.98 -23.35 -1.42
C ASP A 10 -45.79 -23.85 -2.24
N PRO A 11 -44.58 -23.30 -2.03
CA PRO A 11 -43.42 -23.69 -2.82
C PRO A 11 -43.15 -25.17 -2.62
N SER A 12 -42.86 -25.86 -3.73
CA SER A 12 -42.39 -27.24 -3.64
C SER A 12 -41.10 -27.30 -2.80
N ALA A 13 -40.83 -28.46 -2.18
CA ALA A 13 -39.59 -28.63 -1.39
C ALA A 13 -38.33 -28.30 -2.21
N ALA A 14 -38.35 -28.55 -3.52
CA ALA A 14 -37.26 -28.20 -4.43
C ALA A 14 -37.13 -26.69 -4.64
N GLU A 15 -38.25 -25.99 -4.83
CA GLU A 15 -38.27 -24.53 -4.99
C GLU A 15 -37.79 -23.83 -3.72
N LEU A 16 -38.29 -24.25 -2.55
CA LEU A 16 -37.85 -23.72 -1.26
C LEU A 16 -36.36 -23.99 -1.01
N ALA A 17 -35.85 -25.15 -1.42
CA ALA A 17 -34.42 -25.45 -1.36
C ALA A 17 -33.61 -24.51 -2.25
N VAL A 18 -34.05 -24.24 -3.49
CA VAL A 18 -33.35 -23.32 -4.41
C VAL A 18 -33.34 -21.90 -3.87
N VAL A 19 -34.46 -21.40 -3.35
CA VAL A 19 -34.53 -20.08 -2.72
C VAL A 19 -33.58 -19.99 -1.53
N THR A 20 -33.60 -20.99 -0.66
CA THR A 20 -32.74 -21.03 0.54
C THR A 20 -31.25 -21.02 0.17
N VAL A 21 -30.83 -21.84 -0.81
CA VAL A 21 -29.45 -21.87 -1.29
C VAL A 21 -29.06 -20.53 -1.92
N SER A 22 -29.95 -19.94 -2.72
CA SER A 22 -29.68 -18.65 -3.38
C SER A 22 -29.47 -17.52 -2.37
N VAL A 23 -30.31 -17.46 -1.33
CA VAL A 23 -30.15 -16.50 -0.22
C VAL A 23 -28.86 -16.75 0.54
N ALA A 24 -28.55 -18.00 0.86
CA ALA A 24 -27.32 -18.36 1.57
C ALA A 24 -26.06 -17.97 0.78
N VAL A 25 -26.02 -18.26 -0.52
CA VAL A 25 -24.90 -17.87 -1.41
C VAL A 25 -24.77 -16.35 -1.48
N THR A 26 -25.90 -15.63 -1.58
CA THR A 26 -25.90 -14.16 -1.62
C THR A 26 -25.31 -13.58 -0.34
N LEU A 27 -25.75 -14.05 0.83
CA LEU A 27 -25.23 -13.63 2.13
C LEU A 27 -23.75 -13.98 2.29
N ALA A 28 -23.34 -15.16 1.83
CA ALA A 28 -21.94 -15.56 1.84
C ALA A 28 -21.08 -14.64 0.97
N LEU A 29 -21.57 -14.25 -0.22
CA LEU A 29 -20.86 -13.34 -1.13
C LEU A 29 -20.69 -11.95 -0.50
N PHE A 30 -21.75 -11.39 0.09
CA PHE A 30 -21.65 -10.10 0.78
C PHE A 30 -20.76 -10.17 2.02
N GLY A 31 -20.83 -11.27 2.78
CA GLY A 31 -19.94 -11.53 3.91
C GLY A 31 -18.48 -11.60 3.47
N TYR A 32 -18.19 -12.28 2.37
CA TYR A 32 -16.85 -12.39 1.79
C TYR A 32 -16.32 -11.03 1.33
N ILE A 33 -17.13 -10.26 0.60
CA ILE A 33 -16.76 -8.90 0.16
C ILE A 33 -16.51 -7.99 1.37
N GLY A 34 -17.37 -8.05 2.39
CA GLY A 34 -17.22 -7.27 3.62
C GLY A 34 -15.97 -7.65 4.40
N TRP A 35 -15.66 -8.95 4.50
CA TRP A 35 -14.44 -9.45 5.12
C TRP A 35 -13.19 -8.93 4.40
N HIS A 36 -13.16 -9.04 3.06
CA HIS A 36 -12.03 -8.55 2.28
C HIS A 36 -11.87 -7.03 2.31
N ALA A 37 -12.97 -6.28 2.44
CA ALA A 37 -12.93 -4.84 2.64
C ALA A 37 -12.32 -4.47 4.01
N ALA A 38 -12.51 -5.29 5.04
CA ALA A 38 -11.94 -5.06 6.37
C ALA A 38 -10.47 -5.46 6.48
N THR A 39 -10.01 -6.41 5.67
CA THR A 39 -8.62 -6.91 5.69
C THR A 39 -7.67 -6.17 4.75
N THR A 40 -7.97 -4.95 4.32
CA THR A 40 -6.98 -4.13 3.60
C THR A 40 -5.72 -4.02 4.44
N PRO A 41 -4.53 -4.39 3.91
CA PRO A 41 -3.27 -4.22 4.61
C PRO A 41 -3.18 -2.80 5.14
N ALA A 42 -2.81 -2.64 6.41
CA ALA A 42 -2.54 -1.32 6.94
C ALA A 42 -1.41 -0.71 6.09
N ASN A 43 -1.71 0.42 5.44
CA ASN A 43 -0.73 1.21 4.72
C ASN A 43 0.21 1.81 5.76
N VAL A 44 1.26 1.07 6.11
CA VAL A 44 2.33 1.55 6.99
C VAL A 44 3.28 2.33 6.09
N PRO A 45 3.45 3.65 6.32
CA PRO A 45 4.37 4.46 5.53
C PRO A 45 5.78 3.89 5.56
N PRO A 46 6.54 3.96 4.46
CA PRO A 46 7.94 3.59 4.49
C PRO A 46 8.73 4.58 5.35
N GLU A 47 9.77 4.07 5.99
CA GLU A 47 10.63 4.82 6.90
C GLU A 47 11.93 5.17 6.20
N VAL A 48 12.44 6.38 6.40
CA VAL A 48 13.74 6.79 5.85
C VAL A 48 14.59 7.47 6.92
N SER A 49 15.88 7.20 6.90
CA SER A 49 16.84 7.79 7.83
C SER A 49 18.18 8.04 7.15
N VAL A 50 18.90 9.07 7.61
CA VAL A 50 20.29 9.29 7.22
C VAL A 50 21.18 8.30 7.95
N THR A 51 21.95 7.51 7.20
CA THR A 51 22.89 6.52 7.75
C THR A 51 24.34 6.98 7.68
N GLY A 52 24.64 8.02 6.87
CA GLY A 52 25.97 8.62 6.86
C GLY A 52 26.06 9.92 6.07
N THR A 53 26.98 10.77 6.46
CA THR A 53 27.36 12.00 5.76
C THR A 53 28.86 11.98 5.50
N GLN A 54 29.27 12.38 4.30
CA GLN A 54 30.68 12.44 3.91
C GLN A 54 30.95 13.72 3.11
N THR A 55 31.86 14.56 3.61
CA THR A 55 32.35 15.71 2.86
C THR A 55 33.24 15.24 1.70
N MET A 56 32.97 15.76 0.51
CA MET A 56 33.71 15.50 -0.73
C MET A 56 34.86 16.51 -0.90
N ASP A 57 35.81 16.21 -1.79
CA ASP A 57 37.00 17.05 -2.00
C ASP A 57 36.69 18.48 -2.48
N ASP A 58 35.52 18.68 -3.11
CA ASP A 58 35.04 19.97 -3.58
C ASP A 58 34.18 20.72 -2.54
N GLY A 59 34.13 20.21 -1.31
CA GLY A 59 33.39 20.78 -0.19
C GLY A 59 31.90 20.42 -0.15
N ARG A 60 31.35 19.75 -1.17
CA ARG A 60 29.97 19.25 -1.15
C ARG A 60 29.82 18.11 -0.14
N VAL A 61 28.59 17.85 0.30
CA VAL A 61 28.29 16.80 1.28
C VAL A 61 27.51 15.68 0.61
N ARG A 62 28.09 14.48 0.59
CA ARG A 62 27.40 13.26 0.20
C ARG A 62 26.59 12.73 1.38
N VAL A 63 25.29 12.59 1.22
CA VAL A 63 24.37 12.07 2.24
C VAL A 63 23.88 10.69 1.82
N THR A 64 24.09 9.69 2.66
CA THR A 64 23.58 8.33 2.46
C THR A 64 22.32 8.15 3.29
N ALA A 65 21.23 7.77 2.64
CA ALA A 65 19.96 7.50 3.27
C ALA A 65 19.59 6.03 3.09
N GLU A 66 19.01 5.43 4.13
CA GLU A 66 18.41 4.10 4.09
C GLU A 66 16.90 4.22 4.19
N LEU A 67 16.22 3.61 3.22
CA LEU A 67 14.78 3.43 3.18
C LEU A 67 14.45 2.02 3.67
N TYR A 68 13.51 1.91 4.60
CA TYR A 68 12.94 0.66 5.09
C TYR A 68 11.46 0.58 4.72
N ASN A 69 11.05 -0.57 4.20
CA ASN A 69 9.64 -0.87 3.96
C ASN A 69 9.09 -1.76 5.10
N PRO A 70 8.41 -1.19 6.11
CA PRO A 70 7.77 -1.97 7.18
C PRO A 70 6.45 -2.61 6.75
N SER A 71 5.92 -2.27 5.58
CA SER A 71 4.60 -2.72 5.16
C SER A 71 4.59 -4.22 4.81
N ALA A 72 3.40 -4.82 4.89
CA ALA A 72 3.18 -6.22 4.54
C ALA A 72 3.14 -6.46 3.02
N THR A 73 3.26 -5.41 2.20
CA THR A 73 3.29 -5.45 0.74
C THR A 73 4.59 -4.85 0.19
N GLY A 74 4.97 -5.22 -1.03
CA GLY A 74 6.09 -4.56 -1.71
C GLY A 74 5.72 -3.12 -2.06
N LEU A 75 6.70 -2.28 -2.40
CA LEU A 75 6.49 -0.95 -2.96
C LEU A 75 6.97 -0.93 -4.41
N ASP A 76 6.11 -0.52 -5.34
CA ASP A 76 6.48 -0.38 -6.75
C ASP A 76 7.43 0.80 -6.92
N THR A 77 7.11 1.93 -6.28
CA THR A 77 7.93 3.14 -6.29
C THR A 77 7.89 3.87 -4.95
N VAL A 78 9.02 4.41 -4.52
CA VAL A 78 9.13 5.33 -3.37
C VAL A 78 10.03 6.49 -3.74
N THR A 79 9.56 7.71 -3.52
CA THR A 79 10.33 8.94 -3.75
C THR A 79 10.76 9.51 -2.41
N VAL A 80 12.07 9.72 -2.27
CA VAL A 80 12.72 10.28 -1.09
C VAL A 80 13.37 11.60 -1.46
N GLY A 81 13.05 12.64 -0.70
CA GLY A 81 13.67 13.96 -0.79
C GLY A 81 14.71 14.17 0.30
N VAL A 82 15.58 15.16 0.08
CA VAL A 82 16.53 15.69 1.06
C VAL A 82 16.36 17.21 1.12
N ASP A 83 16.45 17.80 2.31
CA ASP A 83 16.26 19.25 2.50
C ASP A 83 17.34 20.11 1.84
N CYS A 84 18.53 19.58 1.67
CA CYS A 84 19.69 20.29 1.14
C CYS A 84 19.88 20.14 -0.37
N GLY A 85 18.98 19.48 -1.10
CA GLY A 85 19.15 19.21 -2.53
C GLY A 85 17.85 19.23 -3.32
N ASP A 86 17.92 19.68 -4.57
CA ASP A 86 16.73 19.89 -5.40
C ASP A 86 16.22 18.62 -6.11
N THR A 87 16.99 17.52 -6.09
CA THR A 87 16.66 16.30 -6.86
C THR A 87 16.33 15.14 -5.92
N PRO A 88 15.07 14.70 -5.85
CA PRO A 88 14.69 13.52 -5.09
C PRO A 88 15.17 12.23 -5.77
N ILE A 89 15.29 11.17 -4.99
CA ILE A 89 15.65 9.83 -5.47
C ILE A 89 14.39 8.96 -5.49
N THR A 90 14.19 8.21 -6.57
CA THR A 90 13.11 7.22 -6.66
C THR A 90 13.67 5.80 -6.58
N PHE A 91 13.28 5.07 -5.55
CA PHE A 91 13.48 3.64 -5.43
C PHE A 91 12.36 2.90 -6.15
N ARG A 92 12.69 1.79 -6.82
CA ARG A 92 11.73 0.94 -7.52
C ARG A 92 11.80 -0.47 -6.97
N HIS A 93 10.66 -1.15 -6.92
CA HIS A 93 10.54 -2.55 -6.49
C HIS A 93 11.22 -2.80 -5.13
N VAL A 94 10.76 -2.14 -4.08
CA VAL A 94 11.25 -2.35 -2.71
C VAL A 94 10.43 -3.48 -2.07
N PRO A 95 11.00 -4.67 -1.83
CA PRO A 95 10.24 -5.78 -1.25
C PRO A 95 9.77 -5.50 0.18
N THR A 96 8.91 -6.38 0.69
CA THR A 96 8.47 -6.37 2.09
C THR A 96 9.66 -6.54 3.03
N ALA A 97 9.68 -5.79 4.14
CA ALA A 97 10.74 -5.81 5.15
C ALA A 97 12.15 -5.58 4.59
N ALA A 98 12.28 -5.02 3.39
CA ALA A 98 13.56 -4.75 2.75
C ALA A 98 14.10 -3.38 3.15
N ARG A 99 15.44 -3.28 3.14
CA ARG A 99 16.18 -2.03 3.28
C ARG A 99 16.93 -1.76 1.98
N VAL A 100 16.84 -0.52 1.50
CA VAL A 100 17.55 -0.06 0.31
C VAL A 100 18.20 1.28 0.60
N SER A 101 19.39 1.51 0.04
CA SER A 101 20.15 2.74 0.28
C SER A 101 20.26 3.58 -0.97
N GLY A 102 20.18 4.91 -0.79
CA GLY A 102 20.40 5.90 -1.84
C GLY A 102 21.35 6.99 -1.36
N THR A 103 21.84 7.80 -2.31
CA THR A 103 22.84 8.81 -2.02
C THR A 103 22.46 10.14 -2.65
N PHE A 104 22.39 11.18 -1.83
CA PHE A 104 22.19 12.55 -2.23
C PHE A 104 23.52 13.32 -2.21
N VAL A 105 23.58 14.40 -2.98
CA VAL A 105 24.70 15.34 -2.95
C VAL A 105 24.15 16.72 -2.61
N CYS A 106 24.59 17.24 -1.48
CA CYS A 106 24.21 18.52 -0.94
C CYS A 106 25.33 19.55 -1.09
N PRO A 107 24.99 20.85 -1.14
CA PRO A 107 25.97 21.92 -1.28
C PRO A 107 26.89 21.98 -0.06
N ALA A 108 28.02 22.66 -0.24
CA ALA A 108 28.99 22.88 0.82
C ALA A 108 28.39 23.68 1.99
N GLY A 109 28.81 23.35 3.21
CA GLY A 109 28.29 23.97 4.44
C GLY A 109 26.97 23.36 4.95
N THR A 110 26.60 22.18 4.46
CA THR A 110 25.48 21.39 5.02
C THR A 110 25.95 20.62 6.25
N ASP A 111 25.44 20.95 7.43
CA ASP A 111 25.88 20.33 8.70
C ASP A 111 24.90 19.30 9.26
N ASP A 112 23.61 19.36 8.90
CA ASP A 112 22.57 18.45 9.40
C ASP A 112 21.47 18.21 8.34
N PRO A 113 21.74 17.36 7.33
CA PRO A 113 20.78 17.08 6.27
C PRO A 113 19.64 16.19 6.79
N SER A 114 18.40 16.57 6.51
CA SER A 114 17.21 15.76 6.80
C SER A 114 16.64 15.14 5.54
N VAL A 115 16.14 13.90 5.67
CA VAL A 115 15.51 13.15 4.57
C VAL A 115 14.07 12.84 4.92
N SER A 116 13.20 12.83 3.91
CA SER A 116 11.79 12.52 4.09
C SER A 116 11.26 11.73 2.89
N VAL A 117 10.25 10.90 3.16
CA VAL A 117 9.48 10.25 2.11
C VAL A 117 8.47 11.26 1.58
N GLU A 118 8.56 11.57 0.29
CA GLU A 118 7.64 12.50 -0.36
C GLU A 118 6.39 11.80 -0.86
N ASN A 119 6.55 10.61 -1.46
CA ASN A 119 5.45 9.83 -2.02
C ASN A 119 5.84 8.35 -2.17
N TRP A 120 4.85 7.44 -2.13
CA TRP A 120 5.04 6.02 -2.42
C TRP A 120 3.82 5.40 -3.09
N VAL A 121 4.07 4.32 -3.84
CA VAL A 121 3.06 3.47 -4.45
C VAL A 121 3.32 2.05 -4.01
N GLU A 122 2.34 1.46 -3.34
CA GLU A 122 2.36 0.04 -2.98
C GLU A 122 2.32 -0.83 -4.23
N SER A 123 3.07 -1.91 -4.21
CA SER A 123 2.97 -2.95 -5.21
C SER A 123 1.60 -3.59 -5.09
N GLN A 124 0.86 -3.58 -6.20
CA GLN A 124 -0.34 -4.39 -6.30
C GLN A 124 0.12 -5.85 -6.34
N GLY A 125 0.33 -6.42 -5.14
CA GLY A 125 0.67 -7.83 -4.98
C GLY A 125 -0.23 -8.62 -5.91
N ALA A 126 0.39 -9.46 -6.75
CA ALA A 126 -0.27 -10.21 -7.82
C ALA A 126 -1.71 -10.51 -7.44
N ARG A 127 -2.65 -9.72 -8.00
CA ARG A 127 -4.05 -10.09 -7.99
C ARG A 127 -4.10 -11.35 -8.84
N THR A 128 -3.98 -12.50 -8.19
CA THR A 128 -4.38 -13.76 -8.80
C THR A 128 -5.87 -13.62 -9.03
N ASN A 129 -6.23 -13.19 -10.23
CA ASN A 129 -7.56 -13.38 -10.80
C ASN A 129 -7.91 -14.86 -10.79
#